data_AF-K0S9Z0-F1
#
_entry.id   AF-K0S9Z0-F1
#
_cell.length_a   1.000
_cell.length_b   1.000
_cell.length_c   1.000
_cell.angle_alpha   90.00
_cell.angle_beta   90.00
_cell.angle_gamma   90.00
#
_symmetry.space_group_name_H-M   'P 1'
#
loop_
_entity.id
_entity.type
_entity.pdbx_description
1 polymer ?
#
loop_
_entity_poly.entity_id
_entity_poly.type
_entity_poly.pdbx_seq_one_letter_code
_entity_poly.pdbx_strand_id
1 'polypeptide(L)'
;MSCIAVDGGPADVCANCGSKLGSDAVKLKNCTACCLVKYCGVDCQRAHRKQHKKACKQRAAELKDEQLYSQGLERPEGDFCPICTLPIPLQVNEHSGFMVCCMKRICFGCSMAAQKRGMFDCAFCRTPVSDDDDLTRIQARVSKNDPVAIHYLGQKYFWRSWRSTALSLSVGFCRTPFWREFRASNADPDTTPERKLSQVAESRSRKGSDSSIPGVLSE
;
A
#
# COMPACT_ATOMS: atom_id res chain seq x y z
N MET A 1 17.03 -15.35 -16.78
CA MET A 1 15.73 -16.04 -16.74
C MET A 1 15.95 -17.54 -16.88
N SER A 2 16.01 -18.26 -15.77
CA SER A 2 15.87 -19.73 -15.80
C SER A 2 14.38 -20.04 -15.94
N CYS A 3 14.03 -20.94 -16.85
CA CYS A 3 12.68 -21.46 -16.95
C CYS A 3 12.45 -22.41 -15.77
N ILE A 4 11.74 -21.94 -14.74
CA ILE A 4 11.26 -22.79 -13.65
C ILE A 4 10.08 -23.59 -14.21
N ALA A 5 10.24 -24.89 -14.35
CA ALA A 5 9.15 -25.77 -14.75
C ALA A 5 8.14 -25.81 -13.61
N VAL A 6 6.91 -25.39 -13.87
CA VAL A 6 5.77 -25.66 -12.97
C VAL A 6 5.30 -27.07 -13.33
N ASP A 7 5.56 -28.02 -12.44
CA ASP A 7 5.18 -29.42 -12.59
C ASP A 7 3.65 -29.55 -12.49
N GLY A 8 2.98 -29.44 -13.65
CA GLY A 8 1.53 -29.52 -13.74
C GLY A 8 1.04 -29.61 -15.17
N GLY A 9 1.32 -30.70 -15.87
CA GLY A 9 0.66 -31.00 -17.14
C GLY A 9 1.29 -32.12 -17.98
N PRO A 10 0.47 -32.92 -18.69
CA PRO A 10 0.85 -34.20 -19.27
C PRO A 10 1.75 -34.06 -20.50
N ALA A 11 2.44 -35.16 -20.81
CA ALA A 11 3.16 -35.46 -22.05
C ALA A 11 4.60 -34.96 -22.14
N ASP A 12 5.52 -35.78 -21.62
CA ASP A 12 6.92 -35.85 -22.07
C ASP A 12 7.00 -36.35 -23.52
N VAL A 13 6.41 -35.56 -24.42
CA VAL A 13 6.24 -35.84 -25.82
C VAL A 13 6.68 -34.64 -26.64
N CYS A 14 7.37 -34.90 -27.74
CA CYS A 14 7.70 -33.85 -28.70
C CYS A 14 6.44 -33.34 -29.39
N ALA A 15 6.19 -32.03 -29.35
CA ALA A 15 5.02 -31.40 -29.96
C ALA A 15 4.95 -31.54 -31.51
N ASN A 16 6.05 -31.92 -32.17
CA ASN A 16 6.10 -32.14 -33.61
C ASN A 16 5.93 -33.62 -33.98
N CYS A 17 6.80 -34.50 -33.46
CA CYS A 17 6.86 -35.89 -33.88
C CYS A 17 6.07 -36.84 -32.97
N GLY A 18 5.50 -36.37 -31.87
CA GLY A 18 4.68 -37.20 -30.99
C GLY A 18 5.46 -38.29 -30.24
N SER A 19 6.79 -38.33 -30.34
CA SER A 19 7.61 -39.34 -29.66
C SER A 19 7.62 -39.10 -28.15
N LYS A 20 7.10 -40.08 -27.40
CA LYS A 20 7.22 -40.16 -25.93
C LYS A 20 8.67 -40.45 -25.54
N LEU A 21 9.11 -39.91 -24.41
CA LEU A 21 10.37 -40.30 -23.81
C LEU A 21 10.25 -41.73 -23.26
N GLY A 22 10.70 -42.72 -24.03
CA GLY A 22 10.90 -44.10 -23.60
C GLY A 22 12.37 -44.35 -23.30
N SER A 23 12.69 -44.43 -22.01
CA SER A 23 13.89 -45.00 -21.37
C SER A 23 15.32 -44.64 -21.79
N ASP A 24 15.66 -44.23 -23.02
CA ASP A 24 17.07 -43.96 -23.40
C ASP A 24 17.29 -42.62 -24.15
N ALA A 25 17.38 -41.58 -23.32
CA ALA A 25 18.36 -40.47 -23.38
C ALA A 25 18.32 -39.38 -24.48
N VAL A 26 17.15 -38.86 -24.89
CA VAL A 26 17.08 -37.48 -25.45
C VAL A 26 16.20 -36.60 -24.57
N LYS A 27 16.80 -35.81 -23.68
CA LYS A 27 16.06 -34.84 -22.85
C LYS A 27 15.31 -33.85 -23.74
N LEU A 28 13.98 -33.84 -23.66
CA LEU A 28 13.16 -32.86 -24.36
C LEU A 28 13.53 -31.45 -23.89
N LYS A 29 13.67 -30.54 -24.85
CA LYS A 29 13.98 -29.13 -24.59
C LYS A 29 12.70 -28.31 -24.72
N ASN A 30 12.47 -27.44 -23.75
CA ASN A 30 11.37 -26.48 -23.83
C ASN A 30 11.66 -25.42 -24.89
N CYS A 31 10.61 -24.91 -25.52
CA CYS A 31 10.72 -23.69 -26.33
C CYS A 31 11.22 -22.53 -25.46
N THR A 32 12.33 -21.89 -25.84
CA THR A 32 12.97 -20.84 -25.05
C THR A 32 12.12 -19.57 -24.89
N ALA A 33 11.18 -19.31 -25.80
CA ALA A 33 10.34 -18.12 -25.76
C ALA A 33 9.09 -18.29 -24.89
N CYS A 34 8.39 -19.42 -24.99
CA CYS A 34 7.11 -19.61 -24.32
C CYS A 34 7.12 -20.66 -23.20
N CYS A 35 8.16 -21.48 -23.12
CA CYS A 35 8.33 -22.57 -22.16
C CYS A 35 7.20 -23.63 -22.07
N LEU A 36 6.14 -23.54 -22.89
CA LEU A 36 4.99 -24.44 -22.84
C LEU A 36 5.19 -25.76 -23.57
N VAL A 37 5.83 -25.73 -24.73
CA VAL A 37 5.96 -26.90 -25.61
C VAL A 37 7.38 -27.46 -25.54
N LYS A 38 7.47 -28.79 -25.62
CA LYS A 38 8.69 -29.58 -25.56
C LYS A 38 9.05 -30.13 -26.95
N TYR A 39 10.34 -30.21 -27.27
CA TYR A 39 10.86 -30.79 -28.51
C TYR A 39 12.04 -31.71 -28.26
N CYS A 40 12.18 -32.78 -29.06
CA CYS A 40 13.35 -33.67 -29.03
C CYS A 40 14.60 -33.05 -29.66
N GLY A 41 14.45 -31.97 -30.44
CA GLY A 41 15.56 -31.29 -31.09
C GLY A 41 15.14 -30.01 -31.81
N VAL A 42 16.14 -29.28 -32.31
CA VAL A 42 15.95 -28.02 -33.04
C VAL A 42 15.19 -28.23 -34.35
N ASP A 43 15.35 -29.40 -34.99
CA ASP A 43 14.66 -29.71 -36.25
C ASP A 43 13.15 -29.84 -36.06
N CYS A 44 12.73 -30.55 -35.01
CA CYS A 44 11.31 -30.64 -34.63
C CYS A 44 10.74 -29.27 -34.23
N GLN A 45 11.53 -28.42 -33.57
CA GLN A 45 11.11 -27.05 -33.25
C GLN A 45 10.94 -26.19 -34.50
N ARG A 46 11.84 -26.31 -35.49
CA ARG A 46 11.78 -25.58 -36.76
C ARG A 46 10.59 -26.02 -37.60
N ALA A 47 10.32 -27.32 -37.69
CA ALA A 47 9.17 -27.87 -38.41
C ALA A 47 7.84 -27.38 -37.81
N HIS A 48 7.70 -27.41 -36.48
CA HIS A 48 6.48 -26.97 -35.78
C HIS A 48 6.35 -25.44 -35.65
N ARG A 49 7.36 -24.66 -36.08
CA ARG A 49 7.40 -23.19 -35.89
C ARG A 49 6.18 -22.49 -36.48
N LYS A 50 5.68 -22.92 -37.64
CA LYS A 50 4.53 -22.28 -38.32
C LYS A 50 3.23 -22.45 -37.51
N GLN A 51 2.99 -23.64 -36.97
CA GLN A 51 1.81 -23.96 -36.17
C GLN A 51 1.89 -23.31 -34.77
N HIS A 52 3.08 -23.30 -34.17
CA HIS A 52 3.30 -22.78 -32.83
C HIS A 52 3.42 -21.25 -32.73
N LYS A 53 3.84 -20.55 -33.80
CA LYS A 53 4.25 -19.12 -33.74
C LYS A 53 3.25 -18.21 -33.04
N LYS A 54 1.95 -18.35 -33.31
CA LYS A 54 0.90 -17.50 -32.73
C LYS A 54 0.79 -17.73 -31.22
N ALA A 55 0.62 -18.98 -30.80
CA ALA A 55 0.57 -19.36 -29.39
C ALA A 55 1.87 -19.03 -28.64
N CYS A 56 3.02 -19.19 -29.29
CA CYS A 56 4.33 -18.84 -28.74
C CYS A 56 4.42 -17.36 -28.40
N LYS A 57 4.01 -16.48 -29.34
CA LYS A 57 4.06 -15.03 -29.13
C LYS A 57 3.12 -14.59 -28.01
N GLN A 58 1.93 -15.18 -27.94
CA GLN A 58 0.97 -14.88 -26.88
C GLN A 58 1.53 -15.27 -25.51
N ARG A 59 1.98 -16.51 -25.33
CA ARG A 59 2.53 -16.93 -24.04
C ARG A 59 3.81 -16.18 -23.66
N ALA A 60 4.67 -15.87 -24.63
CA ALA A 60 5.86 -15.06 -24.36
C ALA A 60 5.51 -13.64 -23.88
N ALA A 61 4.39 -13.07 -24.36
CA ALA A 61 3.87 -11.81 -23.85
C ALA A 61 3.32 -11.97 -22.43
N GLU A 62 2.53 -13.01 -22.17
CA GLU A 62 2.02 -13.31 -20.81
C GLU A 62 3.15 -13.50 -19.80
N LEU A 63 4.20 -14.26 -20.14
CA LEU A 63 5.37 -14.46 -19.27
C LEU A 63 6.11 -13.15 -18.99
N LYS A 64 6.13 -12.23 -19.95
CA LYS A 64 6.72 -10.91 -19.77
C LYS A 64 5.87 -10.07 -18.83
N ASP A 65 4.56 -10.11 -18.98
CA ASP A 65 3.63 -9.41 -18.09
C ASP A 65 3.68 -10.00 -16.67
N GLU A 66 3.69 -11.32 -16.52
CA GLU A 66 3.90 -12.01 -15.24
C GLU A 66 5.20 -11.57 -14.56
N GLN A 67 6.31 -11.44 -15.30
CA GLN A 67 7.58 -10.92 -14.75
C GLN A 67 7.49 -9.45 -14.33
N LEU A 68 6.77 -8.63 -15.09
CA LEU A 68 6.58 -7.21 -14.78
C LEU A 68 5.68 -7.00 -13.56
N TYR A 69 4.64 -7.80 -13.39
CA TYR A 69 3.62 -7.63 -12.35
C TYR A 69 3.83 -8.52 -11.10
N SER A 70 4.77 -9.47 -11.13
CA SER A 70 5.09 -10.30 -9.95
C SER A 70 5.99 -9.58 -8.93
N GLN A 71 6.68 -8.52 -9.34
CA GLN A 71 7.59 -7.76 -8.48
C GLN A 71 6.86 -6.59 -7.82
N GLY A 72 7.17 -6.31 -6.55
CA GLY A 72 6.65 -5.12 -5.85
C GLY A 72 5.28 -5.27 -5.19
N LEU A 73 4.77 -6.50 -5.02
CA LEU A 73 3.62 -6.77 -4.15
C LEU A 73 3.98 -6.73 -2.65
N GLU A 74 5.27 -6.69 -2.33
CA GLU A 74 5.74 -6.57 -0.96
C GLU A 74 5.50 -5.15 -0.44
N ARG A 75 4.72 -5.08 0.62
CA ARG A 75 4.46 -3.83 1.31
C ARG A 75 5.73 -3.39 2.05
N PRO A 76 6.21 -2.13 1.89
CA PRO A 76 7.38 -1.66 2.61
C PRO A 76 7.24 -1.88 4.12
N GLU A 77 8.31 -2.38 4.76
CA GLU A 77 8.37 -2.76 6.18
C GLU A 77 8.00 -1.63 7.18
N GLY A 78 7.86 -0.39 6.70
CA GLY A 78 7.52 0.80 7.51
C GLY A 78 6.03 1.01 7.80
N ASP A 79 5.14 0.17 7.26
CA ASP A 79 3.69 0.35 7.37
C ASP A 79 3.03 -0.39 8.53
N PHE A 80 3.81 -1.02 9.41
CA PHE A 80 3.27 -1.78 10.55
C PHE A 80 3.19 -0.93 11.82
N CYS A 81 2.12 -1.11 12.58
CA CYS A 81 1.99 -0.47 13.89
C CYS A 81 2.84 -1.23 14.93
N PRO A 82 3.73 -0.57 15.69
CA PRO A 82 4.58 -1.22 16.68
C PRO A 82 3.83 -1.71 17.93
N ILE A 83 2.54 -1.36 18.08
CA ILE A 83 1.71 -1.77 19.23
C ILE A 83 0.90 -3.02 18.89
N CYS A 84 0.17 -3.00 17.76
CA CYS A 84 -0.67 -4.14 17.36
C CYS A 84 -0.02 -5.04 16.32
N THR A 85 1.15 -4.68 15.78
CA THR A 85 1.87 -5.38 14.69
C THR A 85 1.06 -5.58 13.41
N LEU A 86 -0.09 -4.91 13.31
CA LEU A 86 -0.94 -4.97 12.12
C LEU A 86 -0.47 -3.96 11.07
N PRO A 87 -0.65 -4.27 9.78
CA PRO A 87 -0.47 -3.30 8.71
C PRO A 87 -1.42 -2.11 8.90
N ILE A 88 -0.90 -0.89 8.90
CA ILE A 88 -1.69 0.36 8.86
C ILE A 88 -2.37 0.41 7.50
N PRO A 89 -3.63 0.84 7.32
CA PRO A 89 -4.23 0.91 5.99
C PRO A 89 -3.44 1.79 4.98
N LEU A 90 -3.64 1.59 3.67
CA LEU A 90 -3.08 2.46 2.63
C LEU A 90 -3.48 3.92 2.89
N GLN A 91 -2.65 4.89 2.51
CA GLN A 91 -2.69 6.26 3.06
C GLN A 91 -2.27 6.30 4.53
N VAL A 92 -1.08 5.76 4.79
CA VAL A 92 -0.48 5.61 6.12
C VAL A 92 -0.52 6.91 6.93
N ASN A 93 -0.31 8.07 6.29
CA ASN A 93 -0.35 9.37 6.97
C ASN A 93 -1.74 9.78 7.50
N GLU A 94 -2.82 9.24 6.93
CA GLU A 94 -4.21 9.53 7.34
C GLU A 94 -4.75 8.54 8.37
N HIS A 95 -4.10 7.38 8.51
CA HIS A 95 -4.53 6.32 9.43
C HIS A 95 -3.53 6.07 10.57
N SER A 96 -2.50 6.90 10.69
CA SER A 96 -1.51 6.81 11.75
C SER A 96 -1.02 8.17 12.22
N GLY A 97 -0.60 8.23 13.48
CA GLY A 97 0.10 9.36 14.07
C GLY A 97 1.59 9.07 14.17
N PHE A 98 2.43 10.03 13.79
CA PHE A 98 3.87 9.96 14.02
C PHE A 98 4.21 10.60 15.37
N MET A 99 4.78 9.81 16.27
CA MET A 99 5.13 10.25 17.62
C MET A 99 6.58 10.71 17.67
N VAL A 100 6.78 12.03 17.79
CA VAL A 100 8.11 12.68 17.83
C VAL A 100 8.95 12.21 19.03
N CYS A 101 8.31 11.87 20.15
CA CYS A 101 8.99 11.46 21.37
C CYS A 101 9.81 10.17 21.23
N CYS A 102 9.38 9.22 20.39
CA CYS A 102 10.03 7.93 20.18
C CYS A 102 10.36 7.63 18.70
N MET A 103 10.04 8.55 17.78
CA MET A 103 10.16 8.38 16.32
C MET A 103 9.44 7.13 15.81
N LYS A 104 8.29 6.80 16.43
CA LYS A 104 7.44 5.67 16.04
C LYS A 104 6.13 6.16 15.45
N ARG A 105 5.67 5.43 14.43
CA ARG A 105 4.36 5.63 13.81
C ARG A 105 3.37 4.64 14.40
N ILE A 106 2.21 5.12 14.85
CA ILE A 106 1.20 4.31 15.54
C ILE A 106 -0.13 4.45 14.82
N CYS A 107 -0.84 3.35 14.59
CA CYS A 107 -2.17 3.42 13.99
C CYS A 107 -3.18 4.14 14.90
N PHE A 108 -4.16 4.83 14.31
CA PHE A 108 -5.17 5.52 15.11
C PHE A 108 -6.01 4.58 15.97
N GLY A 109 -6.16 3.31 15.59
CA GLY A 109 -6.81 2.31 16.44
C GLY A 109 -6.11 2.17 17.80
N CYS A 110 -4.79 2.01 17.83
CA CYS A 110 -4.03 1.92 19.07
C CYS A 110 -4.01 3.25 19.84
N SER A 111 -3.92 4.38 19.13
CA SER A 111 -4.01 5.72 19.76
C SER A 111 -5.35 5.92 20.45
N MET A 112 -6.46 5.59 19.78
CA MET A 112 -7.82 5.70 20.32
C MET A 112 -8.03 4.73 21.49
N ALA A 113 -7.48 3.52 21.42
CA ALA A 113 -7.56 2.56 22.52
C ALA A 113 -6.83 3.04 23.77
N ALA A 114 -5.68 3.71 23.63
CA ALA A 114 -4.96 4.34 24.73
C ALA A 114 -5.77 5.47 25.38
N GLN A 115 -6.35 6.35 24.56
CA GLN A 115 -7.17 7.48 25.03
C GLN A 115 -8.43 7.02 25.76
N LYS A 116 -9.11 5.97 25.28
CA LYS A 116 -10.28 5.38 25.98
C LYS A 116 -9.94 4.85 27.37
N ARG A 117 -8.67 4.57 27.65
CA ARG A 117 -8.16 4.16 28.98
C ARG A 117 -7.67 5.35 29.82
N GLY A 118 -7.87 6.58 29.34
CA GLY A 118 -7.41 7.80 30.01
C GLY A 118 -5.94 8.15 29.77
N MET A 119 -5.27 7.51 28.79
CA MET A 119 -3.87 7.84 28.45
C MET A 119 -3.83 8.80 27.26
N PHE A 120 -3.45 10.06 27.53
CA PHE A 120 -3.21 11.08 26.50
C PHE A 120 -1.72 11.24 26.15
N ASP A 121 -0.84 10.56 26.88
CA ASP A 121 0.58 10.46 26.57
C ASP A 121 0.82 9.62 25.31
N CYS A 122 2.07 9.60 24.85
CA CYS A 122 2.45 8.74 23.74
C CYS A 122 2.04 7.27 24.00
N ALA A 123 1.20 6.71 23.13
CA ALA A 123 0.71 5.34 23.27
C ALA A 123 1.81 4.26 23.24
N PHE A 124 3.02 4.60 22.75
CA PHE A 124 4.16 3.69 22.71
C PHE A 124 5.10 3.84 23.93
N CYS A 125 5.68 5.03 24.13
CA CYS A 125 6.69 5.24 25.18
C CYS A 125 6.16 5.97 26.42
N ARG A 126 4.86 6.29 26.48
CA ARG A 126 4.18 7.01 27.59
C ARG A 126 4.80 8.34 27.98
N THR A 127 5.62 8.93 27.11
CA THR A 127 6.14 10.28 27.32
C THR A 127 5.02 11.29 27.14
N PRO A 128 4.87 12.25 28.06
CA PRO A 128 3.93 13.35 27.92
C PRO A 128 4.17 14.12 26.62
N VAL A 129 3.08 14.49 25.96
CA VAL A 129 3.13 15.27 24.72
C VAL A 129 3.07 16.75 25.11
N SER A 130 4.17 17.49 24.91
CA SER A 130 4.17 18.97 24.99
C SER A 130 4.00 19.54 23.58
N ASP A 131 3.07 20.50 23.42
CA ASP A 131 2.72 21.06 22.11
C ASP A 131 3.82 21.99 21.54
N ASP A 132 4.68 22.57 22.40
CA ASP A 132 5.63 23.63 22.01
C ASP A 132 7.05 23.13 21.65
N ASP A 133 7.37 21.84 21.89
CA ASP A 133 8.75 21.33 21.81
C ASP A 133 9.05 20.41 20.61
N ASP A 134 8.09 20.17 19.72
CA ASP A 134 8.24 19.13 18.69
C ASP A 134 9.44 19.33 17.76
N LEU A 135 9.65 20.55 17.24
CA LEU A 135 10.79 20.84 16.36
C LEU A 135 12.12 20.72 17.10
N THR A 136 12.18 21.22 18.34
CA THR A 136 13.37 21.13 19.20
C THR A 136 13.75 19.68 19.46
N ARG A 137 12.76 18.82 19.73
CA ARG A 137 12.96 17.38 19.93
C ARG A 137 13.44 16.70 18.66
N ILE A 138 12.89 17.04 17.50
CA ILE A 138 13.34 16.50 16.21
C ILE A 138 14.79 16.90 15.94
N GLN A 139 15.13 18.18 16.10
CA GLN A 139 16.49 18.69 15.90
C GLN A 139 17.50 18.01 16.84
N ALA A 140 17.16 17.84 18.12
CA ALA A 140 18.00 17.13 19.08
C ALA A 140 18.28 15.67 18.67
N ARG A 141 17.33 15.00 17.98
CA ARG A 141 17.53 13.66 17.42
C ARG A 141 18.33 13.66 16.13
N VAL A 142 18.15 14.67 15.28
CA VAL A 142 18.95 14.86 14.07
C VAL A 142 20.42 15.08 14.43
N SER A 143 20.71 15.85 15.47
CA SER A 143 22.08 15.99 16.00
C SER A 143 22.69 14.68 16.50
N LYS A 144 21.85 13.68 16.82
CA LYS A 144 22.26 12.32 17.20
C LYS A 144 22.29 11.34 16.01
N ASN A 145 22.14 11.83 14.78
CA ASN A 145 22.11 11.03 13.55
C ASN A 145 21.01 9.96 13.51
N ASP A 146 19.84 10.22 14.11
CA ASP A 146 18.67 9.34 13.99
C ASP A 146 18.11 9.42 12.54
N PRO A 147 18.19 8.34 11.74
CA PRO A 147 17.79 8.37 10.33
C PRO A 147 16.29 8.66 10.15
N VAL A 148 15.46 8.23 11.09
CA VAL A 148 14.01 8.46 11.05
C VAL A 148 13.72 9.93 11.34
N ALA A 149 14.45 10.53 12.28
CA ALA A 149 14.33 11.96 12.60
C ALA A 149 14.77 12.85 11.42
N ILE A 150 15.86 12.49 10.74
CA ILE A 150 16.34 13.21 9.54
C ILE A 150 15.28 13.17 8.43
N HIS A 151 14.74 11.99 8.14
CA HIS A 151 13.69 11.83 7.13
C HIS A 151 12.44 12.64 7.50
N TYR A 152 11.98 12.55 8.76
CA TYR A 152 10.80 13.26 9.23
C TYR A 152 10.98 14.79 9.21
N LEU A 153 12.18 15.30 9.55
CA LEU A 153 12.51 16.71 9.45
C LEU A 153 12.44 17.20 7.99
N GLY A 154 12.96 16.41 7.04
CA GLY A 154 12.85 16.68 5.61
C GLY A 154 11.39 16.78 5.14
N GLN A 155 10.52 15.85 5.56
CA GLN A 155 9.08 15.90 5.27
C GLN A 155 8.43 17.18 5.81
N LYS A 156 8.78 17.60 7.04
CA LYS A 156 8.26 18.84 7.64
C LYS A 156 8.64 20.07 6.82
N TYR A 157 9.89 20.18 6.35
CA TYR A 157 10.30 21.29 5.50
C TYR A 157 9.63 21.27 4.12
N PHE A 158 9.54 20.09 3.50
CA PHE A 158 8.86 19.91 2.20
C PHE A 158 7.40 20.39 2.24
N TRP A 159 6.63 19.96 3.25
CA TRP A 159 5.23 20.40 3.40
C TRP A 159 5.08 21.87 3.81
N ARG A 160 6.05 22.43 4.55
CA ARG A 160 6.04 23.87 4.90
C ARG A 160 6.31 24.74 3.67
N SER A 161 7.21 24.31 2.78
CA SER A 161 7.47 25.01 1.51
C SER A 161 6.24 25.05 0.61
N TRP A 162 5.47 23.97 0.53
CA TRP A 162 4.24 23.91 -0.27
C TRP A 162 3.13 24.85 0.21
N ARG A 163 3.07 25.15 1.52
CA ARG A 163 2.10 26.10 2.09
C ARG A 163 2.39 27.56 1.72
N SER A 164 3.64 27.91 1.41
CA SER A 164 4.00 29.26 0.96
C SER A 164 3.70 29.48 -0.53
N THR A 165 3.72 28.45 -1.36
CA THR A 165 3.37 28.53 -2.80
C THR A 165 1.90 28.24 -3.11
N ALA A 166 1.14 27.63 -2.19
CA ALA A 166 -0.28 27.30 -2.38
C ALA A 166 -1.26 28.45 -2.09
N LEU A 167 -0.80 29.67 -1.78
CA LEU A 167 -1.70 30.83 -1.74
C LEU A 167 -2.20 31.28 -3.14
N SER A 168 -1.68 30.69 -4.22
CA SER A 168 -1.99 31.09 -5.60
C SER A 168 -2.83 30.09 -6.38
N LEU A 169 -3.06 28.88 -5.88
CA LEU A 169 -3.92 27.88 -6.53
C LEU A 169 -4.86 27.27 -5.49
N SER A 170 -6.14 27.55 -5.66
CA SER A 170 -7.29 27.09 -4.89
C SER A 170 -7.48 25.58 -4.99
N VAL A 171 -6.53 24.81 -4.46
CA VAL A 171 -6.73 23.39 -4.14
C VAL A 171 -6.69 23.27 -2.63
N GLY A 172 -7.89 23.18 -2.04
CA GLY A 172 -8.10 23.05 -0.61
C GLY A 172 -7.48 21.75 -0.09
N PHE A 173 -6.20 21.79 0.29
CA PHE A 173 -5.59 20.72 1.08
C PHE A 173 -5.72 21.05 2.56
N CYS A 174 -6.80 20.50 3.11
CA CYS A 174 -7.29 20.69 4.47
C CYS A 174 -6.15 20.58 5.50
N ARG A 175 -5.95 21.62 6.32
CA ARG A 175 -5.47 21.41 7.69
C ARG A 175 -6.41 20.37 8.28
N THR A 176 -5.95 19.22 8.76
CA THR A 176 -6.82 18.32 9.52
C THR A 176 -7.37 19.11 10.71
N PRO A 177 -8.67 19.46 10.72
CA PRO A 177 -9.29 20.14 11.85
C PRO A 177 -9.42 19.17 13.03
N PHE A 178 -9.34 17.87 12.73
CA PHE A 178 -9.58 16.76 13.62
C PHE A 178 -8.85 16.91 14.95
N TRP A 179 -7.55 17.20 15.01
CA TRP A 179 -6.87 17.25 16.30
C TRP A 179 -7.19 18.50 17.16
N ARG A 180 -7.58 19.64 16.55
CA ARG A 180 -8.02 20.81 17.32
C ARG A 180 -9.49 20.73 17.73
N GLU A 181 -10.37 20.27 16.83
CA GLU A 181 -11.79 20.07 17.14
C GLU A 181 -12.03 18.86 18.05
N PHE A 182 -11.27 17.77 17.90
CA PHE A 182 -11.35 16.62 18.80
C PHE A 182 -10.84 16.92 20.21
N ARG A 183 -9.89 17.87 20.37
CA ARG A 183 -9.48 18.38 21.68
C ARG A 183 -10.59 19.28 22.28
N ALA A 184 -11.26 20.10 21.47
CA ALA A 184 -12.36 20.95 21.92
C ALA A 184 -13.63 20.16 22.29
N SER A 185 -13.99 19.11 21.55
CA SER A 185 -15.19 18.29 21.81
C SER A 185 -15.08 17.32 23.00
N ASN A 186 -13.90 17.18 23.60
CA ASN A 186 -13.67 16.30 24.76
C ASN A 186 -13.26 17.06 26.02
N ALA A 187 -13.42 18.38 26.04
CA ALA A 187 -13.16 19.22 27.21
C ALA A 187 -14.31 19.26 28.23
N ASP A 188 -15.50 18.71 27.90
CA ASP A 188 -16.61 18.62 28.85
C ASP A 188 -16.57 17.28 29.62
N PRO A 189 -16.33 17.29 30.95
CA PRO A 189 -16.18 16.08 31.75
C PRO A 189 -17.49 15.30 32.00
N ASP A 190 -18.65 15.78 31.51
CA ASP A 190 -19.97 15.27 31.92
C ASP A 190 -20.81 14.60 30.81
N THR A 191 -20.24 14.31 29.63
CA THR A 191 -21.01 13.62 28.56
C THR A 191 -20.71 12.12 28.47
N THR A 192 -21.68 11.30 28.90
CA THR A 192 -21.64 9.84 28.79
C THR A 192 -21.62 9.34 27.32
N PRO A 193 -21.02 8.16 27.05
CA PRO A 193 -20.73 7.68 25.69
C PRO A 193 -21.96 7.44 24.81
N GLU A 194 -23.13 7.16 25.40
CA GLU A 194 -24.33 6.79 24.65
C GLU A 194 -25.00 7.97 23.94
N ARG A 195 -24.81 9.21 24.42
CA ARG A 195 -25.33 10.43 23.75
C ARG A 195 -24.53 10.86 22.52
N LYS A 196 -23.29 10.38 22.36
CA LYS A 196 -22.44 10.71 21.20
C LYS A 196 -22.82 9.89 19.96
N LEU A 197 -23.35 8.68 20.12
CA LEU A 197 -23.78 7.81 19.01
C LEU A 197 -25.09 8.30 18.36
N SER A 198 -26.02 8.88 19.12
CA SER A 198 -27.26 9.44 18.57
C SER A 198 -27.04 10.73 17.78
N GLN A 199 -26.17 11.64 18.24
CA GLN A 199 -25.88 12.89 17.53
C GLN A 199 -25.11 12.69 16.21
N VAL A 200 -24.26 11.66 16.13
CA VAL A 200 -23.56 11.29 14.89
C VAL A 200 -24.52 10.60 13.89
N ALA A 201 -25.54 9.89 14.38
CA ALA A 201 -26.57 9.29 13.52
C ALA A 201 -27.53 10.37 12.94
N GLU A 202 -27.95 11.35 13.75
CA GLU A 202 -28.86 12.43 13.33
C GLU A 202 -28.23 13.36 12.26
N SER A 203 -26.93 13.62 12.37
CA SER A 203 -26.18 14.48 11.43
C SER A 203 -25.91 13.81 10.07
N ARG A 204 -26.00 12.48 10.00
CA ARG A 204 -25.89 11.72 8.75
C ARG A 204 -27.20 11.69 7.96
N SER A 205 -28.34 11.80 8.63
CA SER A 205 -29.67 11.81 7.98
C SER A 205 -30.03 13.16 7.33
N ARG A 206 -29.46 14.29 7.78
CA ARG A 206 -29.76 15.62 7.19
C ARG A 206 -28.93 15.98 5.95
N LYS A 207 -27.86 15.22 5.64
CA LYS A 207 -26.98 15.48 4.48
C LYS A 207 -27.32 14.65 3.23
N GLY A 208 -28.40 13.85 3.29
CA GLY A 208 -28.83 12.96 2.20
C GLY A 208 -29.91 13.52 1.26
N SER A 209 -30.33 14.78 1.43
CA SER A 209 -31.41 15.38 0.63
C SER A 209 -31.04 16.80 0.21
N ASP A 210 -30.09 16.95 -0.70
CA ASP A 210 -30.00 18.13 -1.59
C ASP A 210 -28.88 17.90 -2.62
N SER A 211 -29.20 17.15 -3.66
CA SER A 211 -28.47 17.19 -4.93
C SER A 211 -29.42 16.86 -6.07
N SER A 212 -30.35 17.77 -6.34
CA SER A 212 -31.11 17.81 -7.60
C SER A 212 -30.19 18.23 -8.73
N ILE A 213 -29.94 17.32 -9.68
CA ILE A 213 -29.23 17.59 -10.93
C ILE A 213 -30.24 18.21 -11.92
N PRO A 214 -30.00 19.40 -12.50
CA PRO A 214 -30.85 19.91 -13.56
C PRO A 214 -30.54 19.18 -14.88
N GLY A 215 -31.57 18.58 -15.46
CA GLY A 215 -31.51 17.81 -16.69
C GLY A 215 -31.18 18.67 -17.92
N VAL A 216 -30.39 18.08 -18.82
CA VAL A 216 -30.11 18.57 -20.17
C VAL A 216 -31.19 18.06 -21.11
N LEU A 217 -31.64 18.97 -21.97
CA LEU A 217 -32.71 18.89 -22.98
C LEU A 217 -32.32 18.01 -24.19
N SER A 218 -33.33 17.28 -24.71
CA SER A 218 -33.56 16.82 -26.10
C SER A 218 -32.50 15.93 -26.79
N GLU A 219 -32.80 14.94 -27.63
CA GLU A 219 -33.94 14.64 -28.53
C GLU A 219 -34.32 13.15 -28.52
#